data_AF-A0A1M3CYL1-F1
#
_entry.id   AF-A0A1M3CYL1-F1
#
_cell.length_a   1.000
_cell.length_b   1.000
_cell.length_c   1.000
_cell.angle_alpha   90.00
_cell.angle_beta   90.00
_cell.angle_gamma   90.00
#
_symmetry.space_group_name_H-M   'P 1'
#
loop_
_entity.id
_entity.type
_entity.pdbx_description
1 polymer ?
#
loop_
_entity_poly.entity_id
_entity_poly.type
_entity_poly.pdbx_seq_one_letter_code
_entity_poly.pdbx_strand_id
1 'polypeptide(L)'
;MGHLNNIFGAKPSGEVSTIKEIENRDLLYISYDENIPRSPRGLFVSFTIRNGRLESTEEDKNFNDPSTIYIHLPISEDFNIPSPPYWPSYIDLTPGQRFLYLNWLRNVDAPINIGYVFLYYYGLERQLLIGNFDKAFEQIIRLRNVHKNKSFLGYSESALIHSCILKDRLDLLLDLNKRTEISGFSNAQFLLAYNLKFDLTPQNLADIMWKSFYLSRKAMKDNRDNFEQIISEVLTEKYGSGSFPICNYDISKTRTVAESRFCNYSFPREIQNVEITDFYQCKGLMEDVELVFKIAYEKYKLRAAAERKAGSTKKSEEELEAARLKRNSSRYKKLLNDKKITAEEYEFLMQKNQPKQ
;
A
#
# COMPACT_ATOMS: atom_id res chain seq x y z
N MET A 1 -19.56 -49.01 14.77
CA MET A 1 -18.89 -49.00 16.09
C MET A 1 -17.39 -49.07 15.82
N GLY A 2 -16.50 -48.15 16.17
CA GLY A 2 -16.57 -46.88 16.90
C GLY A 2 -15.13 -46.37 17.09
N HIS A 3 -14.98 -45.04 17.09
CA HIS A 3 -13.99 -44.20 17.80
C HIS A 3 -12.47 -44.39 17.54
N LEU A 4 -11.79 -43.41 16.92
CA LEU A 4 -11.33 -42.07 17.37
C LEU A 4 -9.96 -42.07 18.09
N ASN A 5 -9.05 -41.32 17.48
CA ASN A 5 -7.98 -40.45 18.01
C ASN A 5 -6.96 -40.96 19.02
N ASN A 6 -5.68 -40.78 18.66
CA ASN A 6 -4.57 -40.12 19.39
C ASN A 6 -3.23 -40.52 18.72
N ILE A 7 -2.11 -39.81 18.72
CA ILE A 7 -1.60 -38.58 19.35
C ILE A 7 -0.26 -38.30 18.63
N PHE A 8 0.09 -37.02 18.49
CA PHE A 8 1.43 -36.42 18.30
C PHE A 8 2.64 -37.32 17.94
N GLY A 9 3.29 -37.00 16.80
CA GLY A 9 4.64 -37.45 16.48
C GLY A 9 5.28 -36.52 15.44
N ALA A 10 6.25 -35.74 15.88
CA ALA A 10 6.85 -34.60 15.19
C ALA A 10 7.66 -34.94 13.92
N LYS A 11 7.73 -33.95 13.02
CA LYS A 11 9.00 -33.34 12.55
C LYS A 11 8.71 -32.07 11.74
N PRO A 12 9.18 -30.88 12.16
CA PRO A 12 9.52 -29.83 11.22
C PRO A 12 11.01 -29.97 10.89
N SER A 13 11.31 -30.56 9.73
CA SER A 13 12.59 -30.35 9.06
C SER A 13 12.44 -29.16 8.14
N GLY A 14 12.82 -27.98 8.63
CA GLY A 14 13.03 -26.79 7.83
C GLY A 14 14.20 -26.06 8.46
N GLU A 15 15.34 -26.04 7.78
CA GLU A 15 16.55 -25.34 8.19
C GLU A 15 16.22 -23.90 8.58
N VAL A 16 16.41 -23.56 9.85
CA VAL A 16 16.44 -22.17 10.29
C VAL A 16 17.74 -21.59 9.74
N SER A 17 17.63 -20.88 8.62
CA SER A 17 18.68 -20.01 8.11
C SER A 17 19.16 -19.11 9.25
N THR A 18 20.35 -19.41 9.79
CA THR A 18 20.96 -18.65 10.89
C THR A 18 21.66 -17.44 10.28
N ILE A 19 20.89 -16.48 9.77
CA ILE A 19 21.41 -15.18 9.35
C ILE A 19 22.02 -14.52 10.59
N LYS A 20 23.34 -14.63 10.83
CA LYS A 20 24.00 -14.11 12.03
C LYS A 20 24.09 -12.58 12.05
N GLU A 21 24.07 -11.95 10.89
CA GLU A 21 24.27 -10.50 10.74
C GLU A 21 22.96 -9.77 10.46
N ILE A 22 22.86 -8.51 10.88
CA ILE A 22 21.73 -7.67 10.50
C ILE A 22 21.87 -7.30 9.02
N GLU A 23 20.87 -7.67 8.23
CA GLU A 23 20.78 -7.29 6.81
C GLU A 23 20.70 -5.76 6.69
N ASN A 24 21.36 -5.17 5.69
CA ASN A 24 21.35 -3.72 5.46
C ASN A 24 21.74 -2.90 6.69
N ARG A 25 22.71 -3.39 7.47
CA ARG A 25 23.27 -2.67 8.64
C ARG A 25 23.72 -1.25 8.31
N ASP A 26 24.13 -0.99 7.06
CA ASP A 26 24.51 0.34 6.56
C ASP A 26 23.34 1.34 6.48
N LEU A 27 22.09 0.86 6.51
CA LEU A 27 20.91 1.72 6.61
C LEU A 27 20.60 2.14 8.06
N LEU A 28 21.19 1.49 9.06
CA LEU A 28 20.96 1.78 10.47
C LEU A 28 21.79 2.96 10.96
N TYR A 29 21.19 3.75 11.84
CA TYR A 29 21.92 4.77 12.58
C TYR A 29 22.30 4.20 13.94
N ILE A 30 23.60 4.07 14.18
CA ILE A 30 24.16 3.51 15.41
C ILE A 30 25.01 4.60 16.08
N SER A 31 24.65 4.97 17.30
CA SER A 31 25.48 5.84 18.14
C SER A 31 26.34 4.98 19.07
N TYR A 32 27.62 5.34 19.11
CA TYR A 32 28.64 4.78 20.00
C TYR A 32 28.88 5.68 21.22
N ASP A 33 28.13 6.79 21.33
CA ASP A 33 28.30 7.77 22.40
C ASP A 33 27.78 7.22 23.72
N GLU A 34 28.60 7.32 24.77
CA GLU A 34 28.22 6.93 26.13
C GLU A 34 27.14 7.87 26.70
N ASN A 35 27.12 9.13 26.25
CA ASN A 35 26.13 10.13 26.63
C ASN A 35 24.83 9.94 25.86
N ILE A 36 24.01 8.99 26.31
CA ILE A 36 22.70 8.73 25.72
C ILE A 36 21.77 9.91 26.04
N PRO A 37 21.17 10.54 25.03
CA PRO A 37 20.34 11.69 25.28
C PRO A 37 18.99 11.28 25.85
N ARG A 38 18.27 12.24 26.43
CA ARG A 38 16.97 11.96 27.03
C ARG A 38 15.92 11.70 25.95
N SER A 39 14.95 10.86 26.29
CA SER A 39 13.79 10.66 25.42
C SER A 39 12.99 11.96 25.29
N PRO A 40 12.65 12.37 24.07
CA PRO A 40 11.89 13.59 23.83
C PRO A 40 10.41 13.47 24.20
N ARG A 41 9.94 12.30 24.69
CA ARG A 41 8.52 12.07 25.04
C ARG A 41 8.21 12.23 26.52
N GLY A 42 9.19 12.60 27.34
CA GLY A 42 8.91 13.13 28.67
C GLY A 42 8.27 14.52 28.55
N LEU A 43 7.12 14.73 29.18
CA LEU A 43 6.55 16.07 29.34
C LEU A 43 7.50 16.90 30.22
N PHE A 44 8.37 17.70 29.62
CA PHE A 44 9.18 18.69 30.32
C PHE A 44 8.72 20.07 29.89
N VAL A 45 8.08 20.77 30.81
CA VAL A 45 7.86 22.22 30.71
C VAL A 45 8.92 22.86 31.60
N SER A 46 9.94 23.48 31.00
CA SER A 46 10.82 24.38 31.75
C SER A 46 10.11 25.71 31.90
N PHE A 47 9.85 26.10 33.14
CA PHE A 47 9.30 27.40 33.47
C PHE A 47 10.44 28.28 33.95
N THR A 48 10.71 29.36 33.23
CA THR A 48 11.64 30.39 33.71
C THR A 48 10.81 31.62 34.09
N ILE A 49 11.01 32.12 35.32
CA ILE A 49 10.40 33.39 35.73
C ILE A 49 11.37 34.51 35.37
N ARG A 50 11.03 35.31 34.35
CA ARG A 50 11.70 36.58 34.05
C ARG A 50 10.71 37.72 34.32
N ASN A 51 11.13 38.71 35.11
CA ASN A 51 10.35 39.90 35.44
C ASN A 51 8.92 39.62 35.98
N GLY A 52 8.76 38.57 36.80
CA GLY A 52 7.47 38.22 37.39
C GLY A 52 6.45 37.62 36.42
N ARG A 53 6.86 37.27 35.19
CA ARG A 53 6.05 36.52 34.22
C ARG A 53 6.60 35.12 34.05
N LEU A 54 5.69 34.16 33.97
CA LEU A 54 5.99 32.78 33.64
C LEU A 54 6.23 32.70 32.13
N GLU A 55 7.48 32.52 31.72
CA GLU A 55 7.84 32.29 30.32
C GLU A 55 8.11 30.79 30.14
N SER A 56 7.37 30.15 29.23
CA SER A 56 7.72 28.83 28.72
C SER A 56 8.79 29.02 27.66
N THR A 57 10.01 28.59 27.94
CA THR A 57 11.04 28.50 26.90
C THR A 57 10.81 27.22 26.12
N GLU A 58 10.35 27.32 24.87
CA GLU A 58 10.57 26.23 23.90
C GLU A 58 12.08 26.18 23.64
N GLU A 59 12.81 25.44 24.48
CA GLU A 59 14.19 25.07 24.14
C GLU A 59 14.16 24.39 22.77
N ASP A 60 15.05 24.81 21.87
CA ASP A 60 15.27 24.19 20.57
C ASP A 60 15.26 22.67 20.75
N LYS A 61 14.16 22.05 20.33
CA LYS A 61 13.98 20.62 20.49
C LYS A 61 14.89 19.94 19.48
N ASN A 62 16.15 19.75 19.87
CA ASN A 62 17.02 18.74 19.29
C ASN A 62 16.39 17.37 19.58
N PHE A 63 15.36 17.02 18.83
CA PHE A 63 14.75 15.70 18.89
C PHE A 63 15.77 14.70 18.40
N ASN A 64 16.28 13.88 19.32
CA ASN A 64 17.06 12.72 18.92
C ASN A 64 16.18 11.81 18.07
N ASP A 65 16.76 11.36 16.96
CA ASP A 65 16.03 10.53 16.02
C ASP A 65 15.57 9.22 16.69
N PRO A 66 14.28 8.87 16.58
CA PRO A 66 13.74 7.69 17.25
C PRO A 66 14.41 6.38 16.88
N SER A 67 14.93 6.25 15.66
CA SER A 67 15.51 5.00 15.14
C SER A 67 16.95 4.78 15.57
N THR A 68 17.62 5.78 16.16
CA THR A 68 19.04 5.68 16.51
C THR A 68 19.26 4.60 17.56
N ILE A 69 20.07 3.61 17.21
CA ILE A 69 20.47 2.50 18.06
C ILE A 69 21.65 2.96 18.92
N TYR A 70 21.45 3.07 20.23
CA TYR A 70 22.52 3.36 21.19
C TYR A 70 23.07 2.05 21.75
N ILE A 71 24.35 1.77 21.52
CA ILE A 71 24.95 0.47 21.87
C ILE A 71 25.12 0.25 23.37
N HIS A 72 25.15 1.32 24.16
CA HIS A 72 25.35 1.24 25.62
C HIS A 72 24.05 0.99 26.38
N LEU A 73 22.90 1.01 25.69
CA LEU A 73 21.62 0.68 26.32
C LEU A 73 21.51 -0.83 26.54
N PRO A 74 21.01 -1.28 27.72
CA PRO A 74 20.95 -2.69 28.07
C PRO A 74 20.02 -3.48 27.13
N ILE A 75 20.43 -4.72 26.86
CA ILE A 75 19.70 -5.70 26.05
C ILE A 75 19.54 -6.97 26.92
N SER A 76 18.34 -7.55 26.92
CA SER A 76 18.06 -8.80 27.63
C SER A 76 17.36 -9.76 26.69
N GLU A 77 17.82 -11.00 26.61
CA GLU A 77 17.17 -12.05 25.83
C GLU A 77 15.90 -12.51 26.56
N ASP A 78 14.83 -11.73 26.38
CA ASP A 78 13.48 -12.02 26.88
C ASP A 78 12.48 -11.83 25.74
N PHE A 79 11.78 -12.91 25.41
CA PHE A 79 10.78 -12.94 24.35
C PHE A 79 9.35 -12.68 24.86
N ASN A 80 9.13 -12.70 26.18
CA ASN A 80 7.81 -12.54 26.79
C ASN A 80 7.61 -11.14 27.37
N ILE A 81 7.75 -10.14 26.49
CA ILE A 81 7.65 -8.73 26.85
C ILE A 81 6.46 -8.04 26.17
N PRO A 82 5.88 -7.01 26.80
CA PRO A 82 4.85 -6.20 26.16
C PRO A 82 5.33 -5.58 24.85
N SER A 83 4.42 -5.46 23.89
CA SER A 83 4.68 -4.73 22.64
C SER A 83 5.02 -3.26 22.91
N PRO A 84 5.86 -2.64 22.06
CA PRO A 84 6.14 -1.21 22.16
C PRO A 84 4.89 -0.38 21.82
N PRO A 85 4.88 0.92 22.17
CA PRO A 85 3.85 1.83 21.72
C PRO A 85 3.86 2.00 20.19
N TYR A 86 2.74 2.49 19.64
CA TYR A 86 2.53 2.60 18.20
C TYR A 86 3.56 3.49 17.48
N TRP A 87 3.93 4.62 18.08
CA TRP A 87 5.12 5.38 17.73
C TRP A 87 6.16 5.04 18.79
N PRO A 88 7.23 4.27 18.56
CA PRO A 88 8.27 4.02 19.57
C PRO A 88 9.57 4.81 19.30
N SER A 89 10.43 4.88 20.31
CA SER A 89 11.82 5.36 20.20
C SER A 89 12.73 4.27 20.75
N TYR A 90 13.89 4.05 20.15
CA TYR A 90 14.84 3.03 20.58
C TYR A 90 15.31 3.26 22.04
N ILE A 91 15.46 4.52 22.44
CA ILE A 91 15.85 4.90 23.81
C ILE A 91 14.81 4.43 24.83
N ASP A 92 13.52 4.55 24.48
CA ASP A 92 12.38 4.21 25.35
C ASP A 92 12.09 2.70 25.43
N LEU A 93 12.69 1.89 24.56
CA LEU A 93 12.48 0.45 24.58
C LEU A 93 13.04 -0.18 25.87
N THR A 94 12.35 -1.17 26.43
CA THR A 94 12.92 -1.99 27.51
C THR A 94 14.08 -2.87 26.98
N PRO A 95 14.95 -3.42 27.84
CA PRO A 95 16.02 -4.31 27.40
C PRO A 95 15.55 -5.50 26.53
N GLY A 96 14.42 -6.11 26.87
CA GLY A 96 13.81 -7.16 26.05
C GLY A 96 13.28 -6.64 24.72
N GLN A 97 12.70 -5.42 24.70
CA GLN A 97 12.16 -4.84 23.46
C GLN A 97 13.29 -4.52 22.47
N ARG A 98 14.44 -4.06 22.97
CA ARG A 98 15.65 -3.88 22.14
C ARG A 98 16.13 -5.21 21.58
N PHE A 99 16.15 -6.27 22.38
CA PHE A 99 16.53 -7.61 21.90
C PHE A 99 15.60 -8.08 20.77
N LEU A 100 14.28 -8.01 20.95
CA LEU A 100 13.31 -8.38 19.91
C LEU A 100 13.50 -7.56 18.63
N TYR A 101 13.68 -6.24 18.76
CA TYR A 101 13.90 -5.35 17.64
C TYR A 101 15.17 -5.71 16.86
N LEU A 102 16.31 -5.85 17.55
CA LEU A 102 17.59 -6.18 16.93
C LEU A 102 17.57 -7.57 16.29
N ASN A 103 16.88 -8.54 16.92
CA ASN A 103 16.71 -9.86 16.32
C ASN A 103 15.83 -9.80 15.06
N TRP A 104 14.76 -9.00 15.07
CA TRP A 104 13.90 -8.80 13.90
C TRP A 104 14.61 -8.12 12.73
N LEU A 105 15.53 -7.19 12.98
CA LEU A 105 16.33 -6.56 11.92
C LEU A 105 17.15 -7.56 11.08
N ARG A 106 17.42 -8.77 11.60
CA ARG A 106 18.11 -9.84 10.85
C ARG A 106 17.24 -10.47 9.77
N ASN A 107 15.91 -10.37 9.90
CA ASN A 107 14.94 -10.77 8.90
C ASN A 107 13.67 -9.92 9.03
N VAL A 108 13.66 -8.80 8.32
CA VAL A 108 12.55 -7.84 8.37
C VAL A 108 11.25 -8.38 7.79
N ASP A 109 11.26 -9.53 7.11
CA ASP A 109 10.06 -10.14 6.55
C ASP A 109 9.26 -10.91 7.62
N ALA A 110 9.86 -11.16 8.79
CA ALA A 110 9.18 -11.83 9.88
C ALA A 110 8.03 -10.96 10.44
N PRO A 111 6.84 -11.54 10.71
CA PRO A 111 5.74 -10.81 11.35
C PRO A 111 6.16 -10.25 12.71
N ILE A 112 5.83 -8.99 12.97
CA ILE A 112 6.15 -8.32 14.23
C ILE A 112 5.11 -7.25 14.57
N ASN A 113 5.10 -6.78 15.82
CA ASN A 113 4.32 -5.60 16.17
C ASN A 113 4.76 -4.39 15.32
N ILE A 114 3.78 -3.68 14.76
CA ILE A 114 4.01 -2.59 13.81
C ILE A 114 4.87 -1.45 14.35
N GLY A 115 4.91 -1.23 15.67
CA GLY A 115 5.78 -0.23 16.28
C GLY A 115 7.26 -0.47 15.94
N TYR A 116 7.72 -1.72 15.92
CA TYR A 116 9.09 -2.05 15.52
C TYR A 116 9.37 -1.76 14.03
N VAL A 117 8.36 -1.99 13.17
CA VAL A 117 8.46 -1.62 11.75
C VAL A 117 8.59 -0.10 11.60
N PHE A 118 7.76 0.67 12.33
CA PHE A 118 7.86 2.12 12.38
C PHE A 118 9.22 2.59 12.89
N LEU A 119 9.76 1.95 13.93
CA LEU A 119 11.07 2.29 14.48
C LEU A 119 12.17 2.22 13.42
N TYR A 120 12.20 1.13 12.65
CA TYR A 120 13.15 0.99 11.55
C TYR A 120 12.86 1.96 10.41
N TYR A 121 11.58 2.11 10.06
CA TYR A 121 11.12 3.01 9.01
C TYR A 121 11.52 4.47 9.23
N TYR A 122 11.53 4.98 10.47
CA TYR A 122 12.01 6.35 10.74
C TYR A 122 13.47 6.55 10.30
N GLY A 123 14.32 5.53 10.48
CA GLY A 123 15.70 5.53 9.99
C GLY A 123 15.74 5.51 8.47
N LEU A 124 14.87 4.72 7.82
CA LEU A 124 14.77 4.70 6.36
C LEU A 124 14.32 6.05 5.79
N GLU A 125 13.42 6.79 6.44
CA GLU A 125 13.07 8.16 6.02
C GLU A 125 14.27 9.11 6.06
N ARG A 126 15.20 8.92 7.02
CA ARG A 126 16.46 9.68 7.03
C ARG A 126 17.35 9.29 5.86
N GLN A 127 17.45 7.99 5.57
CA GLN A 127 18.23 7.51 4.43
C GLN A 127 17.67 8.04 3.09
N LEU A 128 16.35 8.15 2.94
CA LEU A 128 15.72 8.80 1.79
C LEU A 128 16.12 10.27 1.65
N LEU A 129 16.27 11.00 2.76
CA LEU A 129 16.57 12.44 2.73
C LEU A 129 18.06 12.77 2.62
N ILE A 130 18.92 12.06 3.35
CA ILE A 130 20.33 12.45 3.53
C ILE A 130 21.33 11.29 3.39
N GLY A 131 20.86 10.06 3.15
CA GLY A 131 21.70 8.87 3.13
C GLY A 131 21.61 8.09 1.82
N ASN A 132 21.62 6.75 1.92
CA ASN A 132 21.53 5.86 0.77
C ASN A 132 20.08 5.73 0.31
N PHE A 133 19.64 6.65 -0.54
CA PHE A 133 18.29 6.72 -1.07
C PHE A 133 17.83 5.42 -1.72
N ASP A 134 18.61 4.85 -2.66
CA ASP A 134 18.21 3.66 -3.41
C ASP A 134 17.95 2.46 -2.49
N LYS A 135 18.91 2.16 -1.61
CA LYS A 135 18.76 1.04 -0.67
C LYS A 135 17.58 1.26 0.29
N ALA A 136 17.36 2.49 0.75
CA ALA A 136 16.23 2.80 1.62
C ALA A 136 14.89 2.68 0.89
N PHE A 137 14.82 3.15 -0.35
CA PHE A 137 13.64 3.02 -1.22
C PHE A 137 13.28 1.53 -1.39
N GLU A 138 14.25 0.70 -1.79
CA GLU A 138 14.08 -0.75 -1.93
C GLU A 138 13.60 -1.40 -0.63
N GLN A 139 14.21 -1.00 0.50
CA GLN A 139 13.85 -1.56 1.79
C GLN A 139 12.44 -1.17 2.22
N ILE A 140 11.99 0.06 1.95
CA ILE A 140 10.62 0.50 2.23
C ILE A 140 9.64 -0.29 1.35
N ILE A 141 9.94 -0.50 0.06
CA ILE A 141 9.10 -1.34 -0.83
C ILE A 141 8.97 -2.75 -0.27
N ARG A 142 10.07 -3.37 0.17
CA ARG A 142 10.07 -4.69 0.81
C ARG A 142 9.17 -4.71 2.04
N LEU A 143 9.34 -3.75 2.94
CA LEU A 143 8.51 -3.64 4.15
C LEU A 143 7.02 -3.47 3.81
N ARG A 144 6.67 -2.63 2.83
CA ARG A 144 5.27 -2.43 2.40
C ARG A 144 4.64 -3.71 1.85
N ASN A 145 5.43 -4.54 1.18
CA ASN A 145 4.93 -5.77 0.57
C ASN A 145 4.69 -6.87 1.62
N VAL A 146 5.38 -6.84 2.75
CA VAL A 146 5.20 -7.80 3.85
C VAL A 146 4.23 -7.30 4.93
N HIS A 147 4.37 -6.05 5.38
CA HIS A 147 3.67 -5.51 6.54
C HIS A 147 2.44 -4.70 6.15
N LYS A 148 1.30 -5.39 5.99
CA LYS A 148 0.02 -4.82 5.56
C LYS A 148 -0.72 -4.05 6.66
N ASN A 149 -0.14 -2.93 7.10
CA ASN A 149 -0.78 -1.99 8.03
C ASN A 149 -1.19 -0.71 7.31
N LYS A 150 -2.48 -0.34 7.40
CA LYS A 150 -3.06 0.82 6.67
C LYS A 150 -2.28 2.13 6.88
N SER A 151 -1.91 2.44 8.11
CA SER A 151 -1.20 3.68 8.41
C SER A 151 0.24 3.64 7.91
N PHE A 152 0.94 2.52 8.09
CA PHE A 152 2.28 2.34 7.55
C PHE A 152 2.29 2.49 6.02
N LEU A 153 1.33 1.87 5.33
CA LEU A 153 1.16 2.02 3.89
C LEU A 153 0.86 3.48 3.50
N GLY A 154 0.06 4.22 4.27
CA GLY A 154 -0.19 5.63 4.02
C GLY A 154 1.07 6.50 4.13
N TYR A 155 1.78 6.41 5.27
CA TYR A 155 2.97 7.23 5.50
C TYR A 155 4.11 6.90 4.54
N SER A 156 4.38 5.61 4.33
CA SER A 156 5.47 5.20 3.43
C SER A 156 5.16 5.46 1.96
N GLU A 157 3.89 5.52 1.55
CA GLU A 157 3.53 5.92 0.18
C GLU A 157 3.88 7.39 -0.04
N SER A 158 3.47 8.24 0.91
CA SER A 158 3.77 9.66 0.87
C SER A 158 5.28 9.91 0.84
N ALA A 159 6.03 9.26 1.73
CA ALA A 159 7.49 9.41 1.78
C ALA A 159 8.17 8.96 0.49
N LEU A 160 7.77 7.83 -0.10
CA LEU A 160 8.33 7.36 -1.38
C LEU A 160 8.06 8.37 -2.51
N ILE A 161 6.82 8.86 -2.63
CA ILE A 161 6.47 9.83 -3.68
C ILE A 161 7.25 11.14 -3.50
N HIS A 162 7.20 11.72 -2.31
CA HIS A 162 7.86 13.00 -2.04
C HIS A 162 9.38 12.89 -2.11
N SER A 163 9.98 11.81 -1.62
CA SER A 163 11.43 11.62 -1.71
C SER A 163 11.90 11.41 -3.15
N CYS A 164 11.15 10.68 -4.00
CA CYS A 164 11.46 10.62 -5.43
C CYS A 164 11.47 12.00 -6.08
N ILE A 165 10.48 12.85 -5.78
CA ILE A 165 10.41 14.21 -6.32
C ILE A 165 11.60 15.06 -5.83
N LEU A 166 11.89 15.00 -4.52
CA LEU A 166 12.99 15.76 -3.91
C LEU A 166 14.37 15.33 -4.39
N LYS A 167 14.51 14.08 -4.85
CA LYS A 167 15.77 13.49 -5.32
C LYS A 167 15.88 13.38 -6.83
N ASP A 168 14.90 13.92 -7.57
CA ASP A 168 14.81 13.82 -9.02
C ASP A 168 14.86 12.36 -9.54
N ARG A 169 14.20 11.45 -8.82
CA ARG A 169 14.11 10.02 -9.12
C ARG A 169 12.77 9.65 -9.73
N LEU A 170 12.47 10.33 -10.84
CA LEU A 170 11.24 10.09 -11.60
C LEU A 170 11.18 8.68 -12.18
N ASP A 171 12.33 8.08 -12.49
CA ASP A 171 12.46 6.67 -12.89
C ASP A 171 11.79 5.73 -11.89
N LEU A 172 12.05 5.92 -10.58
CA LEU A 172 11.43 5.09 -9.54
C LEU A 172 9.97 5.45 -9.29
N LEU A 173 9.61 6.73 -9.39
CA LEU A 173 8.23 7.19 -9.19
C LEU A 173 7.28 6.59 -10.23
N LEU A 174 7.72 6.51 -11.50
CA LEU A 174 6.92 5.99 -12.60
C LEU A 174 6.61 4.49 -12.47
N ASP A 175 7.50 3.72 -11.84
CA ASP A 175 7.33 2.28 -11.63
C ASP A 175 6.73 1.92 -10.25
N LEU A 176 6.49 2.90 -9.37
CA LEU A 176 6.08 2.66 -7.98
C LEU A 176 4.83 1.77 -7.87
N ASN A 177 3.82 1.99 -8.72
CA ASN A 177 2.55 1.24 -8.72
C ASN A 177 2.70 -0.23 -9.16
N LYS A 178 3.78 -0.57 -9.89
CA LYS A 178 4.12 -1.94 -10.27
C LYS A 178 4.84 -2.68 -9.14
N ARG A 179 5.48 -1.94 -8.23
CA ARG A 179 6.39 -2.47 -7.22
C ARG A 179 5.73 -2.65 -5.85
N THR A 180 4.70 -1.86 -5.56
CA THR A 180 3.94 -1.94 -4.33
C THR A 180 2.53 -1.39 -4.54
N GLU A 181 1.60 -1.76 -3.65
CA GLU A 181 0.26 -1.18 -3.69
C GLU A 181 0.32 0.32 -3.43
N ILE A 182 -0.49 1.11 -4.13
CA ILE A 182 -0.62 2.55 -3.88
C ILE A 182 -2.10 2.97 -3.82
N SER A 183 -2.41 4.06 -3.15
CA SER A 183 -3.77 4.54 -2.96
C SER A 183 -4.40 5.20 -4.20
N GLY A 184 -3.57 5.58 -5.17
CA GLY A 184 -3.95 6.22 -6.43
C GLY A 184 -2.99 7.36 -6.76
N PHE A 185 -3.45 8.33 -7.56
CA PHE A 185 -2.63 9.48 -7.94
C PHE A 185 -2.66 10.57 -6.85
N SER A 186 -1.51 11.08 -6.43
CA SER A 186 -1.39 12.06 -5.35
C SER A 186 -1.40 13.51 -5.83
N ASN A 187 -1.65 14.47 -4.93
CA ASN A 187 -1.53 15.89 -5.23
C ASN A 187 -0.09 16.27 -5.60
N ALA A 188 0.91 15.60 -5.02
CA ALA A 188 2.32 15.76 -5.39
C ALA A 188 2.60 15.36 -6.85
N GLN A 189 2.01 14.24 -7.31
CA GLN A 189 2.13 13.81 -8.70
C GLN A 189 1.40 14.76 -9.66
N PHE A 190 0.22 15.26 -9.28
CA PHE A 190 -0.47 16.31 -10.04
C PHE A 190 0.38 17.57 -10.19
N LEU A 191 0.91 18.08 -9.06
CA LEU A 191 1.72 19.30 -9.06
C LEU A 191 2.99 19.13 -9.90
N LEU A 192 3.64 17.98 -9.80
CA LEU A 192 4.79 17.64 -10.63
C LEU A 192 4.44 17.68 -12.13
N ALA A 193 3.37 16.99 -12.54
CA ALA A 193 2.93 16.97 -13.93
C ALA A 193 2.60 18.38 -14.45
N TYR A 194 1.88 19.17 -13.65
CA TYR A 194 1.49 20.54 -13.98
C TYR A 194 2.69 21.50 -14.15
N ASN A 195 3.68 21.37 -13.27
CA ASN A 195 4.88 22.22 -13.29
C ASN A 195 5.83 21.84 -14.43
N LEU A 196 5.97 20.54 -14.72
CA LEU A 196 6.79 20.04 -15.82
C LEU A 196 6.12 20.12 -17.19
N LYS A 197 4.87 20.59 -17.25
CA LYS A 197 4.07 20.65 -18.49
C LYS A 197 3.87 19.28 -19.13
N PHE A 198 3.73 18.25 -18.30
CA PHE A 198 3.38 16.91 -18.73
C PHE A 198 1.88 16.71 -18.63
N ASP A 199 1.29 16.31 -19.74
CA ASP A 199 -0.08 15.84 -19.77
C ASP A 199 -0.20 14.51 -19.02
N LEU A 200 -1.40 14.24 -18.48
CA LEU A 200 -1.66 13.01 -17.75
C LEU A 200 -1.89 11.87 -18.73
N THR A 201 -1.20 10.76 -18.54
CA THR A 201 -1.36 9.56 -19.37
C THR A 201 -2.66 8.82 -19.01
N PRO A 202 -3.11 7.87 -19.85
CA PRO A 202 -4.22 6.99 -19.50
C PRO A 202 -4.01 6.25 -18.17
N GLN A 203 -2.78 5.84 -17.86
CA GLN A 203 -2.42 5.23 -16.58
C GLN A 203 -2.67 6.18 -15.41
N ASN A 204 -2.22 7.45 -15.53
CA ASN A 204 -2.41 8.45 -14.48
C ASN A 204 -3.90 8.72 -14.26
N LEU A 205 -4.66 8.89 -15.35
CA LEU A 205 -6.11 9.06 -15.26
C LEU A 205 -6.80 7.84 -14.65
N ALA A 206 -6.37 6.63 -14.97
CA ALA A 206 -6.92 5.42 -14.38
C ALA A 206 -6.70 5.40 -12.85
N ASP A 207 -5.54 5.83 -12.36
CA ASP A 207 -5.25 5.95 -10.92
C ASP A 207 -6.04 7.09 -10.25
N ILE A 208 -6.28 8.20 -10.94
CA ILE A 208 -7.17 9.29 -10.48
C ILE A 208 -8.61 8.77 -10.38
N MET A 209 -9.09 8.10 -11.43
CA MET A 209 -10.44 7.55 -11.48
C MET A 209 -10.66 6.47 -10.43
N TRP A 210 -9.66 5.62 -10.16
CA TRP A 210 -9.69 4.61 -9.10
C TRP A 210 -9.98 5.22 -7.73
N LYS A 211 -9.33 6.36 -7.47
CA LYS A 211 -9.46 7.11 -6.22
C LYS A 211 -10.78 7.88 -6.14
N SER A 212 -11.20 8.54 -7.23
CA SER A 212 -12.38 9.42 -7.26
C SER A 212 -13.71 8.71 -7.50
N PHE A 213 -13.74 7.62 -8.26
CA PHE A 213 -14.99 7.02 -8.74
C PHE A 213 -15.07 5.54 -8.38
N TYR A 214 -15.99 5.17 -7.49
CA TYR A 214 -16.13 3.77 -7.03
C TYR A 214 -16.28 2.75 -8.18
N LEU A 215 -17.01 3.10 -9.24
CA LEU A 215 -17.28 2.21 -10.37
C LEU A 215 -16.04 1.90 -11.22
N SER A 216 -15.04 2.79 -11.27
CA SER A 216 -13.79 2.54 -12.00
C SER A 216 -13.03 1.35 -11.41
N ARG A 217 -13.17 1.10 -10.11
CA ARG A 217 -12.48 0.01 -9.40
C ARG A 217 -12.82 -1.35 -9.96
N LYS A 218 -14.04 -1.53 -10.48
CA LYS A 218 -14.43 -2.76 -11.17
C LYS A 218 -13.66 -2.91 -12.48
N ALA A 219 -13.72 -1.90 -13.35
CA ALA A 219 -13.05 -1.94 -14.65
C ALA A 219 -11.54 -2.18 -14.50
N MET A 220 -10.91 -1.51 -13.53
CA MET A 220 -9.50 -1.65 -13.21
C MET A 220 -9.11 -3.04 -12.70
N LYS A 221 -9.97 -3.68 -11.89
CA LYS A 221 -9.72 -5.05 -11.40
C LYS A 221 -9.98 -6.10 -12.47
N ASP A 222 -10.97 -5.88 -13.33
CA ASP A 222 -11.37 -6.82 -14.36
C ASP A 222 -10.30 -6.90 -15.48
N ASN A 223 -9.91 -5.75 -16.04
CA ASN A 223 -8.82 -5.66 -17.02
C ASN A 223 -8.29 -4.21 -17.12
N ARG A 224 -7.23 -3.91 -16.35
CA ARG A 224 -6.61 -2.57 -16.30
C ARG A 224 -6.13 -2.11 -17.67
N ASP A 225 -5.38 -2.93 -18.39
CA ASP A 225 -4.79 -2.57 -19.70
C ASP A 225 -5.87 -2.20 -20.72
N ASN A 226 -6.96 -2.97 -20.77
CA ASN A 226 -8.10 -2.64 -21.64
C ASN A 226 -8.77 -1.33 -21.20
N PHE A 227 -8.93 -1.08 -19.90
CA PHE A 227 -9.51 0.18 -19.43
C PHE A 227 -8.62 1.39 -19.75
N GLU A 228 -7.30 1.26 -19.59
CA GLU A 228 -6.32 2.27 -20.00
C GLU A 228 -6.37 2.53 -21.51
N GLN A 229 -6.50 1.49 -22.33
CA GLN A 229 -6.68 1.63 -23.78
C GLN A 229 -7.98 2.38 -24.12
N ILE A 230 -9.09 2.07 -23.44
CA ILE A 230 -10.36 2.78 -23.62
C ILE A 230 -10.21 4.25 -23.23
N ILE A 231 -9.53 4.56 -22.13
CA ILE A 231 -9.23 5.95 -21.74
C ILE A 231 -8.45 6.64 -22.86
N SER A 232 -7.40 6.01 -23.40
CA SER A 232 -6.60 6.56 -24.50
C SER A 232 -7.44 6.89 -25.74
N GLU A 233 -8.41 6.03 -26.10
CA GLU A 233 -9.33 6.28 -27.20
C GLU A 233 -10.23 7.49 -26.94
N VAL A 234 -10.81 7.57 -25.73
CA VAL A 234 -11.66 8.71 -25.34
C VAL A 234 -10.87 10.01 -25.34
N LEU A 235 -9.62 9.98 -24.89
CA LEU A 235 -8.74 11.15 -24.93
C LEU A 235 -8.46 11.58 -26.37
N THR A 236 -8.13 10.64 -27.26
CA THR A 236 -7.85 10.92 -28.67
C THR A 236 -9.07 11.53 -29.36
N GLU A 237 -10.27 10.99 -29.11
CA GLU A 237 -11.53 11.49 -29.66
C GLU A 237 -11.88 12.91 -29.17
N LYS A 238 -11.59 13.22 -27.89
CA LYS A 238 -12.03 14.48 -27.26
C LYS A 238 -11.00 15.61 -27.34
N TYR A 239 -9.72 15.27 -27.25
CA TYR A 239 -8.62 16.24 -27.15
C TYR A 239 -7.65 16.15 -28.34
N GLY A 240 -7.82 15.21 -29.25
CA GLY A 240 -6.90 14.99 -30.38
C GLY A 240 -5.54 14.41 -29.96
N SER A 241 -5.39 14.02 -28.70
CA SER A 241 -4.17 13.44 -28.11
C SER A 241 -4.53 12.23 -27.25
N GLY A 242 -3.62 11.25 -27.15
CA GLY A 242 -3.73 10.14 -26.19
C GLY A 242 -3.48 10.55 -24.73
N SER A 243 -3.30 11.84 -24.45
CA SER A 243 -3.01 12.42 -23.13
C SER A 243 -4.06 13.45 -22.72
N PHE A 244 -4.20 13.67 -21.41
CA PHE A 244 -5.13 14.64 -20.85
C PHE A 244 -4.42 15.95 -20.48
N PRO A 245 -4.84 17.11 -21.03
CA PRO A 245 -4.09 18.35 -20.95
C PRO A 245 -4.30 19.10 -19.63
N ILE A 246 -3.67 18.62 -18.56
CA ILE A 246 -3.79 19.20 -17.21
C ILE A 246 -3.35 20.67 -17.14
N CYS A 247 -2.44 21.09 -18.01
CA CYS A 247 -1.93 22.47 -18.00
C CYS A 247 -2.93 23.52 -18.50
N ASN A 248 -4.05 23.09 -19.09
CA ASN A 248 -5.09 23.99 -19.56
C ASN A 248 -6.00 24.51 -18.44
N TYR A 249 -5.87 23.97 -17.22
CA TYR A 249 -6.72 24.35 -16.09
C TYR A 249 -6.02 25.39 -15.21
N ASP A 250 -6.79 26.42 -14.83
CA ASP A 250 -6.36 27.43 -13.87
C ASP A 250 -6.48 26.88 -12.44
N ILE A 251 -5.34 26.63 -11.82
CA ILE A 251 -5.25 26.13 -10.45
C ILE A 251 -5.17 27.25 -9.40
N SER A 252 -5.07 28.53 -9.81
CA SER A 252 -4.84 29.66 -8.90
C SER A 252 -5.92 29.85 -7.82
N LYS A 253 -7.15 29.43 -8.13
CA LYS A 253 -8.31 29.49 -7.22
C LYS A 253 -8.55 28.18 -6.47
N THR A 254 -7.73 27.16 -6.70
CA THR A 254 -7.86 25.86 -6.04
C THR A 254 -7.28 25.93 -4.64
N ARG A 255 -8.03 25.45 -3.65
CA ARG A 255 -7.58 25.43 -2.25
C ARG A 255 -6.32 24.58 -2.07
N THR A 256 -5.53 24.88 -1.05
CA THR A 256 -4.47 23.98 -0.58
C THR A 256 -4.98 23.02 0.49
N VAL A 257 -4.22 21.98 0.74
CA VAL A 257 -4.40 21.00 1.80
C VAL A 257 -3.05 20.71 2.44
N ALA A 258 -3.05 20.53 3.76
CA ALA A 258 -1.91 20.02 4.50
C ALA A 258 -1.78 18.49 4.32
N GLU A 259 -0.67 18.04 3.77
CA GLU A 259 -0.34 16.61 3.62
C GLU A 259 0.93 16.26 4.41
N SER A 260 0.94 15.08 5.05
CA SER A 260 2.14 14.55 5.70
C SER A 260 3.04 13.88 4.67
N ARG A 261 4.30 14.30 4.59
CA ARG A 261 5.36 13.74 3.73
C ARG A 261 6.15 12.65 4.41
N PHE A 262 6.59 12.92 5.63
CA PHE A 262 7.41 12.02 6.43
C PHE A 262 6.82 11.94 7.84
N CYS A 263 6.81 10.74 8.43
CA CYS A 263 6.21 10.54 9.75
C CYS A 263 7.24 10.41 10.88
N ASN A 264 8.53 10.43 10.57
CA ASN A 264 9.58 10.58 11.54
C ASN A 264 9.42 11.92 12.27
N TYR A 265 8.91 11.83 13.48
CA TYR A 265 8.54 12.98 14.30
C TYR A 265 9.75 13.78 14.79
N SER A 266 10.99 13.31 14.57
CA SER A 266 12.20 14.09 14.83
C SER A 266 12.50 15.14 13.75
N PHE A 267 11.87 15.05 12.58
CA PHE A 267 12.08 16.02 11.51
C PHE A 267 11.42 17.37 11.84
N PRO A 268 11.95 18.49 11.31
CA PRO A 268 11.24 19.76 11.36
C PRO A 268 9.82 19.64 10.77
N ARG A 269 8.88 20.46 11.24
CA ARG A 269 7.46 20.39 10.79
C ARG A 269 7.34 20.67 9.30
N GLU A 270 8.21 21.52 8.78
CA GLU A 270 8.35 21.93 7.38
C GLU A 270 9.00 20.85 6.52
N ILE A 271 9.45 19.74 7.11
CA ILE A 271 9.86 18.52 6.40
C ILE A 271 8.74 17.49 6.53
N GLN A 272 8.18 17.31 7.74
CA GLN A 272 7.10 16.35 7.99
C GLN A 272 5.83 16.65 7.18
N ASN A 273 5.49 17.92 6.95
CA ASN A 273 4.25 18.32 6.31
C ASN A 273 4.48 19.29 5.16
N VAL A 274 3.56 19.33 4.21
CA VAL A 274 3.55 20.26 3.08
C VAL A 274 2.15 20.82 2.87
N GLU A 275 2.06 22.11 2.58
CA GLU A 275 0.85 22.71 2.01
C GLU A 275 0.92 22.55 0.49
N ILE A 276 -0.06 21.84 -0.08
CA ILE A 276 -0.08 21.53 -1.51
C ILE A 276 -1.45 21.83 -2.11
N THR A 277 -1.50 22.22 -3.38
CA THR A 277 -2.75 22.39 -4.12
C THR A 277 -3.56 21.09 -4.11
N ASP A 278 -4.83 21.17 -3.71
CA ASP A 278 -5.76 20.04 -3.71
C ASP A 278 -6.39 19.91 -5.11
N PHE A 279 -5.70 19.24 -6.03
CA PHE A 279 -6.15 19.09 -7.43
C PHE A 279 -7.50 18.39 -7.55
N TYR A 280 -7.85 17.54 -6.58
CA TYR A 280 -9.17 16.91 -6.48
C TYR A 280 -10.31 17.90 -6.21
N GLN A 281 -10.00 19.17 -5.92
CA GLN A 281 -10.96 20.26 -5.73
C GLN A 281 -10.89 21.30 -6.84
N CYS A 282 -10.02 21.12 -7.82
CA CYS A 282 -10.02 21.94 -9.02
C CYS A 282 -11.26 21.56 -9.84
N LYS A 283 -12.32 22.37 -9.74
CA LYS A 283 -13.64 22.06 -10.30
C LYS A 283 -13.59 21.74 -11.80
N GLY A 284 -13.01 22.62 -12.61
CA GLY A 284 -12.94 22.41 -14.07
C GLY A 284 -12.15 21.16 -14.46
N LEU A 285 -11.01 20.93 -13.77
CA LEU A 285 -10.21 19.73 -13.97
C LEU A 285 -11.02 18.46 -13.68
N MET A 286 -11.65 18.40 -12.51
CA MET A 286 -12.35 17.19 -12.07
C MET A 286 -13.67 16.96 -12.82
N GLU A 287 -14.35 18.01 -13.29
CA GLU A 287 -15.52 17.90 -14.18
C GLU A 287 -15.14 17.20 -15.51
N ASP A 288 -14.02 17.60 -16.12
CA ASP A 288 -13.56 16.98 -17.36
C ASP A 288 -12.99 15.57 -17.14
N VAL A 289 -12.33 15.30 -16.01
CA VAL A 289 -11.94 13.93 -15.61
C VAL A 289 -13.18 13.04 -15.43
N GLU A 290 -14.24 13.54 -14.79
CA GLU A 290 -15.50 12.80 -14.62
C GLU A 290 -16.18 12.53 -15.96
N LEU A 291 -16.15 13.49 -16.89
CA LEU A 291 -16.68 13.31 -18.23
C LEU A 291 -15.94 12.22 -19.00
N VAL A 292 -14.59 12.23 -18.98
CA VAL A 292 -13.78 11.17 -19.59
C VAL A 292 -14.11 9.82 -18.96
N PHE A 293 -14.22 9.76 -17.63
CA PHE A 293 -14.58 8.54 -16.90
C PHE A 293 -15.95 7.98 -17.35
N LYS A 294 -16.99 8.82 -17.43
CA LYS A 294 -18.34 8.39 -17.84
C LYS A 294 -18.32 7.75 -19.23
N ILE A 295 -17.66 8.39 -20.19
CA ILE A 295 -17.56 7.88 -21.57
C ILE A 295 -16.76 6.56 -21.59
N ALA A 296 -15.60 6.53 -20.92
CA ALA A 296 -14.74 5.35 -20.86
C ALA A 296 -15.46 4.16 -20.20
N TYR A 297 -16.21 4.40 -19.12
CA TYR A 297 -16.93 3.34 -18.42
C TYR A 297 -18.10 2.76 -19.23
N GLU A 298 -18.81 3.59 -20.01
CA GLU A 298 -19.81 3.10 -20.96
C GLU A 298 -19.16 2.22 -22.05
N LYS A 299 -18.06 2.66 -22.65
CA LYS A 299 -17.29 1.86 -23.62
C LYS A 299 -16.80 0.55 -23.02
N TYR A 300 -16.32 0.56 -21.78
CA TYR A 300 -15.92 -0.62 -21.04
C TYR A 300 -17.06 -1.64 -20.91
N LYS A 301 -18.27 -1.20 -20.51
CA LYS A 301 -19.43 -2.10 -20.40
C LYS A 301 -19.79 -2.73 -21.75
N LEU A 302 -19.74 -1.95 -22.84
CA LEU A 302 -20.03 -2.44 -24.19
C LEU A 302 -19.01 -3.49 -24.65
N ARG A 303 -17.71 -3.23 -24.46
CA ARG A 303 -16.64 -4.20 -24.77
C ARG A 303 -16.78 -5.48 -23.96
N ALA A 304 -16.98 -5.36 -22.64
CA ALA A 304 -17.17 -6.51 -21.77
C ALA A 304 -18.42 -7.33 -22.15
N ALA A 305 -19.47 -6.70 -22.68
CA ALA A 305 -20.66 -7.41 -23.19
C ALA A 305 -20.37 -8.14 -24.52
N ALA A 306 -19.64 -7.48 -25.43
CA ALA A 306 -19.22 -8.07 -26.70
C ALA A 306 -18.29 -9.28 -26.48
N GLU A 307 -17.33 -9.18 -25.57
CA GLU A 307 -16.43 -10.28 -25.20
C GLU A 307 -17.19 -11.47 -24.61
N ARG A 308 -18.17 -11.23 -23.72
CA ARG A 308 -19.04 -12.29 -23.20
C ARG A 308 -19.84 -12.99 -24.30
N LYS A 309 -20.33 -12.23 -25.27
CA LYS A 309 -21.04 -12.78 -26.45
C LYS A 309 -20.10 -13.59 -27.34
N ALA A 310 -18.91 -13.07 -27.64
CA ALA A 310 -17.90 -13.76 -28.45
C ALA A 310 -17.37 -15.03 -27.76
N GLY A 311 -17.13 -14.99 -26.45
CA GLY A 311 -16.74 -16.15 -25.64
C GLY A 311 -17.84 -17.22 -25.54
N SER A 312 -19.11 -16.82 -25.58
CA SER A 312 -20.24 -17.75 -25.70
C SER A 312 -20.34 -18.41 -27.08
N THR A 313 -19.74 -17.80 -28.11
CA THR A 313 -19.79 -18.29 -29.50
C THR A 313 -18.53 -19.13 -29.84
N LYS A 314 -17.49 -19.07 -29.01
CA LYS A 314 -16.22 -19.80 -29.17
C LYS A 314 -16.13 -21.15 -28.44
N LYS A 315 -17.19 -21.59 -27.74
CA LYS A 315 -17.19 -22.92 -27.11
C LYS A 315 -17.39 -24.00 -28.17
N SER A 316 -16.53 -25.03 -28.18
CA SER A 316 -16.74 -26.19 -29.05
C SER A 316 -18.07 -26.88 -28.69
N GLU A 317 -18.66 -27.64 -29.61
CA GLU A 317 -19.88 -28.43 -29.33
C GLU A 317 -19.69 -29.33 -28.11
N GLU A 318 -18.47 -29.85 -27.91
CA GLU A 318 -18.10 -30.65 -26.74
C GLU A 318 -18.14 -29.86 -25.43
N GLU A 319 -17.68 -28.61 -25.41
CA GLU A 319 -17.71 -27.76 -24.21
C GLU A 319 -19.13 -27.29 -23.85
N LEU A 320 -19.97 -27.08 -24.86
CA LEU A 320 -21.40 -26.78 -24.67
C LEU A 320 -22.16 -27.98 -24.11
N GLU A 321 -21.89 -29.18 -24.62
CA GLU A 321 -22.49 -30.41 -24.13
C GLU A 321 -22.00 -30.74 -22.71
N ALA A 322 -20.70 -30.59 -22.42
CA ALA A 322 -20.15 -30.76 -21.07
C ALA A 322 -20.77 -29.78 -20.05
N ALA A 323 -20.97 -28.52 -20.43
CA ALA A 323 -21.63 -27.53 -19.59
C ALA A 323 -23.12 -27.84 -19.35
N ARG A 324 -23.82 -28.34 -20.38
CA ARG A 324 -25.22 -28.79 -20.27
C ARG A 324 -25.35 -29.99 -19.34
N LEU A 325 -24.48 -30.99 -19.48
CA LEU A 325 -24.44 -32.18 -18.62
C LEU A 325 -24.23 -31.78 -17.15
N LYS A 326 -23.25 -30.91 -16.87
CA LYS A 326 -22.96 -30.40 -15.52
C LYS A 326 -24.13 -29.64 -14.89
N ARG A 327 -24.84 -28.83 -15.70
CA ARG A 327 -26.03 -28.09 -15.25
C ARG A 327 -27.18 -29.02 -14.90
N ASN A 328 -27.41 -30.04 -15.71
CA ASN A 328 -28.45 -31.05 -15.48
C ASN A 328 -28.18 -31.87 -14.21
N SER A 329 -26.96 -32.37 -14.02
CA SER A 329 -26.58 -33.10 -12.79
C SER A 329 -26.80 -32.27 -11.53
N SER A 330 -26.44 -30.98 -11.58
CA SER A 330 -26.65 -30.05 -10.45
C SER A 330 -28.13 -29.82 -10.17
N ARG A 331 -28.97 -29.75 -11.22
CA ARG A 331 -30.43 -29.62 -11.10
C ARG A 331 -31.06 -30.88 -10.52
N TYR A 332 -30.68 -32.07 -10.98
CA TYR A 332 -31.23 -33.33 -10.48
C TYR A 332 -30.88 -33.55 -9.01
N LYS A 333 -29.64 -33.24 -8.61
CA LYS A 333 -29.22 -33.30 -7.21
C LYS A 333 -30.05 -32.38 -6.31
N LYS A 334 -30.38 -31.18 -6.80
CA LYS A 334 -31.28 -30.26 -6.10
C LYS A 334 -32.70 -30.82 -5.97
N LEU A 335 -33.25 -31.40 -7.03
CA LEU A 335 -34.60 -32.01 -6.99
C LEU A 335 -34.69 -33.19 -6.02
N LEU A 336 -33.64 -34.01 -5.91
CA LEU A 336 -33.55 -35.09 -4.93
C LEU A 336 -33.50 -34.53 -3.49
N ASN A 337 -32.67 -33.50 -3.25
CA ASN A 337 -32.57 -32.84 -1.95
C ASN A 337 -33.90 -32.18 -1.52
N ASP A 338 -34.61 -31.60 -2.47
CA ASP A 338 -35.94 -30.99 -2.27
C ASP A 338 -37.06 -32.06 -2.18
N LYS A 339 -36.73 -33.36 -2.22
CA LYS A 339 -37.65 -34.51 -2.22
C LYS A 339 -38.73 -34.46 -3.32
N LYS A 340 -38.41 -33.85 -4.47
CA LYS A 340 -39.31 -33.73 -5.63
C LYS A 340 -39.20 -34.91 -6.60
N ILE A 341 -38.17 -35.73 -6.47
CA ILE A 341 -37.95 -36.98 -7.21
C ILE A 341 -37.44 -38.05 -6.24
N THR A 342 -37.68 -39.32 -6.53
CA THR A 342 -37.17 -40.46 -5.75
C THR A 342 -35.69 -40.74 -6.06
N ALA A 343 -35.04 -41.58 -5.24
CA ALA A 343 -33.67 -42.00 -5.48
C ALA A 343 -33.53 -42.80 -6.80
N GLU A 344 -34.50 -43.66 -7.10
CA GLU A 344 -34.58 -44.44 -8.34
C GLU A 344 -34.74 -43.52 -9.57
N GLU A 345 -35.59 -42.50 -9.47
CA GLU A 345 -35.78 -41.50 -10.54
C GLU A 345 -34.52 -40.65 -10.78
N TYR A 346 -33.79 -40.30 -9.72
CA TYR A 346 -32.52 -39.59 -9.83
C TYR A 346 -31.46 -40.42 -10.56
N GLU A 347 -31.32 -41.70 -10.22
CA GLU A 347 -30.38 -42.60 -10.90
C GLU A 347 -30.71 -42.76 -12.39
N PHE A 348 -31.99 -42.91 -12.73
CA PHE A 348 -32.46 -42.96 -14.11
C PHE A 348 -32.14 -41.67 -14.89
N LEU A 349 -32.37 -40.49 -14.30
CA LEU A 349 -32.05 -39.20 -14.92
C LEU A 349 -30.55 -39.00 -15.13
N MET A 350 -29.72 -39.49 -14.20
CA MET A 350 -28.26 -39.44 -14.33
C MET A 350 -27.75 -40.39 -15.43
N GLN A 351 -28.36 -41.57 -15.61
CA GLN A 351 -28.04 -42.47 -16.72
C GLN A 351 -28.39 -41.86 -18.08
N LYS A 352 -29.51 -41.13 -18.19
CA LYS A 352 -29.90 -40.44 -19.43
C LYS A 352 -29.11 -39.15 -19.72
N ASN A 353 -28.41 -38.61 -18.72
CA ASN A 353 -27.60 -37.42 -18.84
C ASN A 353 -26.14 -37.80 -19.11
N GLN A 354 -25.93 -38.50 -20.22
CA GLN A 354 -24.62 -38.89 -20.75
C GLN A 354 -24.41 -38.26 -22.14
N PRO A 355 -23.16 -38.11 -22.61
CA PRO A 355 -22.88 -37.62 -23.96
C PRO A 355 -23.57 -38.51 -25.00
N LYS A 356 -24.14 -37.91 -26.05
CA LYS A 356 -24.58 -38.70 -27.21
C LYS A 356 -23.32 -39.20 -27.93
N GLN A 357 -23.20 -40.51 -28.10
CA GLN A 357 -22.15 -41.14 -28.91
C GLN A 357 -22.29 -40.77 -30.38
#